data_AF-A0AA41VSW6-F1
#
_entry.id   AF-A0AA41VSW6-F1
#
_cell.length_a   1.000
_cell.length_b   1.000
_cell.length_c   1.000
_cell.angle_alpha   90.00
_cell.angle_beta   90.00
_cell.angle_gamma   90.00
#
_symmetry.space_group_name_H-M   'P 1'
#
loop_
_entity.id
_entity.type
_entity.pdbx_description
1 polymer ?
#
loop_
_entity_poly.entity_id
_entity_poly.type
_entity_poly.pdbx_seq_one_letter_code
_entity_poly.pdbx_strand_id
1 'polypeptide(L)'
;MYTDAEAKAVERFIEIFKNEMFPPASSILFTLSPTGSLTVGFSKDTSIPEARNTVIENKALSEAILESIIGKNGVSPAAKQSLAVRISELLKGHEKKPDG
;
A
#
# COMPACT_ATOMS: atom_id res chain seq x y z
N MET A 1 -1.22 19.66 4.29
CA MET A 1 -0.18 20.17 5.21
C MET A 1 0.11 19.08 6.23
N TYR A 2 1.34 18.98 6.69
CA TYR A 2 1.76 17.99 7.70
C TYR A 2 1.50 18.55 9.10
N THR A 3 0.76 17.83 9.92
CA THR A 3 0.37 18.22 11.29
C THR A 3 0.88 17.23 12.33
N ASP A 4 0.66 17.52 13.61
CA ASP A 4 1.00 16.61 14.71
C ASP A 4 0.35 15.23 14.59
N ALA A 5 -0.81 15.13 13.92
CA ALA A 5 -1.46 13.85 13.67
C ALA A 5 -0.63 12.99 12.70
N GLU A 6 -0.10 13.59 11.63
CA GLU A 6 0.81 12.91 10.70
C GLU A 6 2.15 12.58 11.37
N ALA A 7 2.67 13.46 12.23
CA ALA A 7 3.88 13.20 13.01
C ALA A 7 3.76 11.94 13.86
N LYS A 8 2.69 11.85 14.67
CA LYS A 8 2.42 10.67 15.51
C LYS A 8 2.18 9.41 14.68
N ALA A 9 1.54 9.54 13.51
CA ALA A 9 1.33 8.41 12.61
C ALA A 9 2.66 7.88 12.05
N VAL A 10 3.59 8.77 11.69
CA VAL A 10 4.94 8.40 11.24
C VAL A 10 5.76 7.78 12.36
N GLU A 11 5.73 8.34 13.57
CA GLU A 11 6.39 7.75 14.74
C GLU A 11 5.87 6.33 14.98
N ARG A 12 4.54 6.15 14.98
CA ARG A 12 3.92 4.85 15.12
C ARG A 12 4.31 3.89 14.00
N PHE A 13 4.40 4.37 12.77
CA PHE A 13 4.87 3.58 11.64
C PHE A 13 6.30 3.10 11.88
N ILE A 14 7.23 3.98 12.27
CA ILE A 14 8.62 3.62 12.57
C ILE A 14 8.71 2.59 13.71
N GLU A 15 7.91 2.76 14.76
CA GLU A 15 7.87 1.82 15.89
C GLU A 15 7.50 0.39 15.46
N ILE A 16 6.53 0.25 14.56
CA ILE A 16 6.05 -1.06 14.08
C ILE A 16 7.17 -1.83 13.39
N PHE A 17 8.07 -1.14 12.69
CA PHE A 17 9.18 -1.77 11.96
C PHE A 17 10.46 -1.96 12.80
N LYS A 18 10.55 -1.33 13.98
CA LYS A 18 11.83 -1.19 14.72
C LYS A 18 12.49 -2.53 15.10
N ASN A 19 11.69 -3.55 15.41
CA ASN A 19 12.18 -4.86 15.85
C ASN A 19 12.00 -5.95 14.78
N GLU A 20 11.61 -5.57 13.56
CA GLU A 20 11.35 -6.51 12.49
C GLU A 20 12.60 -6.72 11.63
N MET A 21 12.77 -7.95 11.14
CA MET A 21 13.83 -8.30 10.20
C MET A 21 13.22 -8.91 8.95
N PHE A 22 13.72 -8.49 7.78
CA PHE A 22 13.20 -8.89 6.49
C PHE A 22 14.27 -9.67 5.71
N PRO A 23 14.49 -10.97 6.02
CA PRO A 23 15.35 -11.81 5.19
C PRO A 23 14.76 -11.95 3.77
N PRO A 24 15.54 -12.41 2.78
CA PRO A 24 14.99 -12.72 1.45
C PRO A 24 13.74 -13.61 1.55
N ALA A 25 12.78 -13.37 0.66
CA ALA A 25 11.45 -14.02 0.62
C ALA A 25 10.47 -13.65 1.75
N SER A 26 10.87 -12.82 2.72
CA SER A 26 9.89 -12.16 3.60
C SER A 26 9.17 -11.02 2.87
N SER A 27 7.96 -10.69 3.34
CA SER A 27 7.11 -9.68 2.72
C SER A 27 6.56 -8.72 3.76
N ILE A 28 6.45 -7.46 3.36
CA ILE A 28 5.70 -6.41 4.06
C ILE A 28 4.39 -6.22 3.29
N LEU A 29 3.27 -6.28 4.00
CA LEU A 29 1.93 -6.12 3.45
C LEU A 29 1.32 -4.81 3.94
N PHE A 30 0.94 -3.95 3.01
CA PHE A 30 0.19 -2.73 3.29
C PHE A 30 -1.24 -2.86 2.80
N THR A 31 -2.21 -2.74 3.70
CA THR A 31 -3.63 -2.65 3.35
C THR A 31 -4.12 -1.23 3.59
N LEU A 32 -4.57 -0.57 2.53
CA LEU A 32 -5.11 0.78 2.58
C LEU A 32 -6.64 0.69 2.59
N SER A 33 -7.28 1.18 3.66
CA SER A 33 -8.73 1.28 3.72
C SER A 33 -9.24 2.53 2.99
N PRO A 34 -10.38 2.47 2.29
CA PRO A 34 -11.06 3.65 1.75
C PRO A 34 -11.37 4.71 2.82
N THR A 35 -11.47 4.31 4.09
CA THR A 35 -11.71 5.21 5.22
C THR A 35 -10.45 5.94 5.70
N GLY A 36 -9.29 5.66 5.10
CA GLY A 36 -8.03 6.34 5.41
C GLY A 36 -7.15 5.66 6.46
N SER A 37 -7.41 4.39 6.81
CA SER A 37 -6.51 3.63 7.68
C SER A 37 -5.44 2.87 6.87
N LEU A 38 -4.29 2.64 7.51
CA LEU A 38 -3.21 1.80 7.01
C LEU A 38 -3.02 0.62 7.95
N THR A 39 -3.15 -0.61 7.44
CA THR A 39 -2.81 -1.82 8.18
C THR A 39 -1.46 -2.34 7.69
N VAL A 40 -0.53 -2.60 8.61
CA VAL A 40 0.83 -3.08 8.31
C VAL A 40 1.01 -4.52 8.78
N GLY A 41 1.35 -5.39 7.85
CA GLY A 41 1.59 -6.80 8.09
C GLY A 41 2.94 -7.31 7.65
N PHE A 42 3.34 -8.43 8.24
CA PHE A 42 4.60 -9.09 7.94
C PHE A 42 4.37 -10.57 7.66
N SER A 43 5.07 -11.10 6.68
CA SER A 43 5.07 -12.52 6.33
C SER A 43 6.48 -13.03 6.17
N LYS A 44 6.75 -14.24 6.66
CA LYS A 44 8.06 -14.89 6.58
C LYS A 44 8.24 -15.72 5.31
N ASP A 45 7.17 -16.03 4.60
CA ASP A 45 7.13 -17.05 3.55
C ASP A 45 6.17 -16.72 2.40
N THR A 46 6.01 -15.43 2.07
CA THR A 46 5.10 -14.88 1.05
C THR A 46 3.60 -15.16 1.25
N SER A 47 3.22 -15.94 2.27
CA SER A 47 1.83 -16.17 2.66
C SER A 47 1.16 -14.87 3.13
N ILE A 48 -0.16 -14.76 2.96
CA ILE A 48 -0.93 -13.65 3.54
C ILE A 48 -1.34 -14.08 4.96
N PRO A 49 -0.89 -13.39 6.02
CA PRO A 49 -1.24 -13.78 7.39
C PRO A 49 -2.73 -13.54 7.68
N GLU A 50 -3.38 -14.50 8.34
CA GLU A 50 -4.79 -14.42 8.76
C GLU A 50 -5.03 -13.46 9.94
N ALA A 51 -4.06 -13.34 10.85
CA ALA A 51 -4.11 -12.44 12.00
C ALA A 51 -3.47 -11.08 11.65
N ARG A 52 -4.28 -10.01 11.66
CA ARG A 52 -3.84 -8.62 11.41
C ARG A 52 -3.08 -8.08 12.63
N ASN A 53 -1.84 -7.58 12.52
CA ASN A 53 -1.32 -6.45 11.72
C ASN A 53 -1.75 -5.10 12.30
N THR A 54 -0.77 -4.31 12.76
CA THR A 54 -0.99 -3.04 13.45
C THR A 54 -1.68 -2.05 12.53
N VAL A 55 -2.75 -1.41 13.02
CA VAL A 55 -3.51 -0.40 12.28
C VAL A 55 -3.05 1.00 12.68
N ILE A 56 -2.88 1.88 11.70
CA ILE A 56 -2.61 3.31 11.86
C ILE A 56 -3.74 4.10 11.21
N GLU A 57 -4.48 4.84 12.02
CA GLU A 57 -5.59 5.69 11.56
C GLU A 57 -5.06 7.05 11.09
N ASN A 58 -4.53 7.12 9.87
CA ASN A 58 -4.12 8.37 9.24
C ASN A 58 -4.15 8.28 7.70
N LYS A 59 -5.07 9.03 7.10
CA LYS A 59 -5.33 9.01 5.64
C LYS A 59 -4.12 9.48 4.85
N ALA A 60 -3.47 10.55 5.29
CA ALA A 60 -2.32 11.12 4.60
C ALA A 60 -1.14 10.13 4.54
N LEU A 61 -0.86 9.43 5.64
CA LEU A 61 0.15 8.38 5.69
C LEU A 61 -0.23 7.19 4.79
N SER A 62 -1.49 6.74 4.85
CA SER A 62 -1.99 5.63 4.03
C SER A 62 -1.78 5.92 2.54
N GLU A 63 -2.20 7.10 2.08
CA GLU A 63 -2.02 7.54 0.69
C GLU A 63 -0.54 7.73 0.33
N ALA A 64 0.26 8.30 1.23
CA ALA A 64 1.69 8.53 1.01
C ALA A 64 2.49 7.23 0.79
N ILE A 65 2.11 6.12 1.44
CA ILE A 65 2.75 4.81 1.21
C ILE A 65 2.55 4.37 -0.24
N LEU A 66 1.32 4.38 -0.76
CA LEU A 66 1.07 3.99 -2.16
C LEU A 66 1.68 5.00 -3.14
N GLU A 67 1.59 6.30 -2.85
CA GLU A 67 2.20 7.36 -3.65
C GLU A 67 3.71 7.21 -3.75
N SER A 68 4.39 6.79 -2.67
CA SER A 68 5.84 6.56 -2.66
C SER A 68 6.27 5.45 -3.64
N ILE A 69 5.37 4.54 -4.02
CA ILE A 69 5.66 3.43 -4.93
C ILE A 69 5.36 3.85 -6.39
N ILE A 70 4.16 4.35 -6.65
CA ILE A 70 3.63 4.55 -8.03
C ILE A 70 3.23 6.00 -8.34
N GLY A 71 3.39 6.93 -7.41
CA GLY A 71 3.06 8.34 -7.57
C GLY A 71 3.95 9.06 -8.58
N LYS A 72 3.84 10.40 -8.63
CA LYS A 72 4.69 11.22 -9.51
C LYS A 72 6.18 11.02 -9.22
N ASN A 73 6.53 10.96 -7.94
CA ASN A 73 7.89 10.79 -7.44
C ASN A 73 8.14 9.37 -6.90
N GLY A 74 7.38 8.37 -7.39
CA GLY A 74 7.43 7.01 -6.87
C GLY A 74 8.71 6.26 -7.23
N VAL A 75 9.11 5.29 -6.39
CA VAL A 75 10.37 4.54 -6.54
C VAL A 75 10.30 3.38 -7.54
N SER A 76 9.11 3.01 -8.03
CA SER A 76 8.93 1.87 -8.95
C SER A 76 8.26 2.27 -10.28
N PRO A 77 9.04 2.79 -11.25
CA PRO A 77 8.53 3.09 -12.59
C PRO A 77 7.92 1.87 -13.28
N ALA A 78 8.51 0.68 -13.09
CA ALA A 78 8.02 -0.56 -13.68
C ALA A 78 6.63 -0.96 -13.15
N ALA A 79 6.40 -0.85 -11.84
CA ALA A 79 5.08 -1.12 -11.25
C ALA A 79 4.04 -0.11 -11.76
N LYS A 80 4.39 1.18 -11.82
CA LYS A 80 3.53 2.24 -12.34
C LYS A 80 3.12 1.99 -13.80
N GLN A 81 4.08 1.63 -14.66
CA GLN A 81 3.80 1.28 -16.06
C GLN A 81 2.91 0.04 -16.16
N SER A 82 3.20 -1.01 -15.38
CA SER A 82 2.40 -2.25 -15.38
C SER A 82 0.94 -1.98 -15.01
N LEU A 83 0.70 -1.15 -13.98
CA LEU A 83 -0.63 -0.73 -13.59
C LEU A 83 -1.33 0.07 -14.69
N ALA A 84 -0.65 1.07 -15.28
CA ALA A 84 -1.25 1.91 -16.31
C ALA A 84 -1.73 1.09 -17.53
N VAL A 85 -0.93 0.14 -18.00
CA VAL A 85 -1.29 -0.74 -19.13
C VAL A 85 -2.48 -1.62 -18.77
N ARG A 86 -2.37 -2.39 -17.68
CA ARG A 86 -3.38 -3.39 -17.32
C ARG A 86 -4.74 -2.77 -16.96
N ILE A 87 -4.73 -1.60 -16.32
CA ILE A 87 -5.97 -0.87 -16.02
C ILE A 87 -6.60 -0.32 -17.31
N SER A 88 -5.80 0.25 -18.23
CA SER A 88 -6.31 0.73 -19.52
C SER A 88 -6.97 -0.40 -20.33
N GLU A 89 -6.34 -1.58 -20.37
CA GLU A 89 -6.88 -2.77 -21.03
C GLU A 89 -8.17 -3.25 -20.37
N LEU A 90 -8.20 -3.31 -19.03
CA LEU A 90 -9.38 -3.71 -18.26
C LEU A 90 -10.57 -2.79 -18.59
N LEU A 91 -10.36 -1.47 -18.55
CA LEU A 91 -11.42 -0.49 -18.82
C LEU A 91 -11.93 -0.57 -20.27
N LYS A 92 -11.04 -0.74 -21.25
CA LYS A 92 -11.43 -0.96 -22.66
C LYS A 92 -12.20 -2.26 -22.87
N GLY A 93 -11.90 -3.30 -22.08
CA GLY A 93 -12.62 -4.57 -22.10
C GLY A 93 -14.06 -4.44 -21.58
N HIS A 94 -14.29 -3.55 -20.61
CA HIS A 94 -15.61 -3.25 -20.07
C HIS A 94 -16.51 -2.47 -21.06
N GLU A 95 -15.94 -1.66 -21.95
CA GLU A 95 -16.69 -0.93 -22.98
C GLU A 95 -17.19 -1.82 -24.13
N LYS A 96 -16.66 -3.05 -24.27
CA LYS A 96 -16.93 -3.95 -25.40
C LYS A 96 -17.97 -5.04 -25.14
N LYS A 97 -18.70 -5.02 -24.01
CA LYS A 97 -19.88 -5.88 -23.85
C LYS A 97 -21.13 -5.11 -24.34
N PRO A 98 -21.61 -5.34 -25.58
CA PRO A 98 -22.98 -4.98 -25.90
C PRO A 98 -23.90 -5.84 -25.03
N ASP A 99 -24.85 -5.20 -24.37
CA ASP A 99 -25.95 -5.86 -23.68
C ASP A 99 -26.67 -6.79 -24.68
N GLY A 100 -26.75 -8.07 -24.32
CA GLY A 100 -27.60 -9.06 -24.98
C GLY A 100 -28.83 -9.31 -24.14
#